data_AF-S9TPS5-F1
#
_entry.id   AF-S9TPS5-F1
#
_cell.length_a   1.000
_cell.length_b   1.000
_cell.length_c   1.000
_cell.angle_alpha   90.00
_cell.angle_beta   90.00
_cell.angle_gamma   90.00
#
_symmetry.space_group_name_H-M   'P 1'
#
loop_
_entity.id
_entity.type
_entity.pdbx_description
1 polymer ?
#
loop_
_entity_poly.entity_id
_entity_poly.type
_entity_poly.pdbx_seq_one_letter_code
_entity_poly.pdbx_strand_id
1 'polypeptide(L)'
;MPSYNNANRIAVSKQSEALKKAVIIAIFSAVAVVLGFVEAMLPVQTILPIPGAKLGLANVMILACLYFLNGRDALTLVILKTLLMTLMLGTFSAFLFSFLGSLFSFMVMYAILKIGRDNVSLIGISVVGGAAHNAGQLTAAYIVFGTANIFYYLPVLLITGVVTGIFIGIAVKYIVAALAKLPLFDSLAPQIGVEHGKETSADSAANVTAAVAGTANDVGAAHASSAYENAVFMENIHFQYPHRSPLFHGVSLQVPRGQWVSV
;
A
#
# COMPACT_ATOMS: atom_id res chain seq x y z
N MET A 1 -38.40 -18.72 -12.22
CA MET A 1 -38.56 -17.85 -11.03
C MET A 1 -37.29 -17.03 -10.85
N PRO A 2 -37.35 -15.68 -10.83
CA PRO A 2 -36.18 -14.85 -10.56
C PRO A 2 -35.71 -15.09 -9.13
N SER A 3 -34.41 -15.37 -8.96
CA SER A 3 -33.77 -15.67 -7.69
C SER A 3 -33.70 -14.44 -6.79
N TYR A 4 -34.70 -14.24 -5.92
CA TYR A 4 -34.75 -13.17 -4.91
C TYR A 4 -33.56 -13.21 -3.92
N ASN A 5 -32.90 -14.35 -3.76
CA ASN A 5 -31.77 -14.52 -2.85
C ASN A 5 -30.48 -13.83 -3.35
N ASN A 6 -30.38 -13.51 -4.64
CA ASN A 6 -29.15 -12.93 -5.20
C ASN A 6 -28.98 -11.45 -4.81
N ALA A 7 -30.06 -10.66 -4.84
CA ALA A 7 -30.01 -9.24 -4.51
C ALA A 7 -29.54 -8.98 -3.07
N ASN A 8 -30.00 -9.80 -2.11
CA ASN A 8 -29.63 -9.66 -0.71
C ASN A 8 -28.16 -10.06 -0.46
N ARG A 9 -27.66 -11.12 -1.13
CA ARG A 9 -26.25 -11.52 -1.08
C ARG A 9 -25.31 -10.47 -1.70
N ILE A 10 -25.74 -9.82 -2.79
CA ILE A 10 -25.00 -8.72 -3.42
C ILE A 10 -24.96 -7.50 -2.49
N ALA A 11 -26.06 -7.17 -1.81
CA ALA A 11 -26.10 -6.07 -0.85
C ALA A 11 -25.17 -6.32 0.36
N VAL A 12 -25.24 -7.51 0.97
CA VAL A 12 -24.41 -7.88 2.13
C VAL A 12 -22.92 -7.93 1.77
N SER A 13 -22.56 -8.49 0.62
CA SER A 13 -21.15 -8.51 0.16
C SER A 13 -20.62 -7.10 -0.10
N LYS A 14 -21.42 -6.22 -0.71
CA LYS A 14 -21.04 -4.82 -0.93
C LYS A 14 -20.88 -4.04 0.39
N GLN A 15 -21.73 -4.30 1.38
CA GLN A 15 -21.59 -3.71 2.72
C GLN A 15 -20.33 -4.20 3.44
N SER A 16 -20.01 -5.50 3.33
CA SER A 16 -18.78 -6.06 3.91
C SER A 16 -17.52 -5.40 3.34
N GLU A 17 -17.47 -5.18 2.02
CA GLU A 17 -16.34 -4.49 1.38
C GLU A 17 -16.23 -3.01 1.77
N ALA A 18 -17.36 -2.30 1.88
CA ALA A 18 -17.38 -0.92 2.36
C ALA A 18 -16.88 -0.81 3.80
N LEU A 19 -17.28 -1.75 4.67
CA LEU A 19 -16.81 -1.82 6.05
C LEU A 19 -15.31 -2.09 6.13
N LYS A 20 -14.79 -3.05 5.34
CA LYS A 20 -13.35 -3.33 5.27
C LYS A 20 -12.55 -2.09 4.88
N LYS A 21 -12.99 -1.36 3.85
CA LYS A 21 -12.36 -0.10 3.43
C LYS A 21 -12.37 0.95 4.54
N ALA A 22 -13.51 1.14 5.20
CA ALA A 22 -13.63 2.10 6.29
C ALA A 22 -12.67 1.77 7.44
N VAL A 23 -12.55 0.49 7.83
CA VAL A 23 -11.62 0.04 8.86
C VAL A 23 -10.17 0.32 8.46
N ILE A 24 -9.80 0.06 7.21
CA ILE A 24 -8.42 0.32 6.72
C ILE A 24 -8.11 1.81 6.71
N ILE A 25 -9.04 2.65 6.25
CA ILE A 25 -8.88 4.10 6.30
C ILE A 25 -8.70 4.57 7.76
N ALA A 26 -9.47 4.02 8.69
CA ALA A 26 -9.35 4.34 10.12
C ALA A 26 -7.97 3.93 10.68
N ILE A 27 -7.51 2.71 10.37
CA ILE A 27 -6.16 2.23 10.77
C ILE A 27 -5.08 3.12 10.17
N PHE A 28 -5.15 3.42 8.87
CA PHE A 28 -4.17 4.26 8.21
C PHE A 28 -4.15 5.68 8.77
N SER A 29 -5.33 6.24 9.07
CA SER A 29 -5.44 7.54 9.71
C SER A 29 -4.86 7.51 11.12
N ALA A 30 -5.11 6.47 11.92
CA ALA A 30 -4.54 6.33 13.25
C ALA A 30 -3.00 6.29 13.20
N VAL A 31 -2.43 5.49 12.29
CA VAL A 31 -0.98 5.44 12.07
C VAL A 31 -0.45 6.80 11.59
N ALA A 32 -1.16 7.49 10.70
CA ALA A 32 -0.78 8.82 10.23
C ALA A 32 -0.73 9.86 11.37
N VAL A 33 -1.70 9.80 12.29
CA VAL A 33 -1.76 10.65 13.48
C VAL A 33 -0.60 10.32 14.43
N VAL A 34 -0.32 9.04 14.69
CA VAL A 34 0.80 8.63 15.55
C VAL A 34 2.14 9.10 14.95
N LEU A 35 2.36 8.92 13.65
CA LEU A 35 3.57 9.41 12.97
C LEU A 35 3.69 10.94 13.05
N GLY A 36 2.58 11.65 12.88
CA GLY A 36 2.54 13.11 13.02
C GLY A 36 2.79 13.57 14.46
N PHE A 37 2.32 12.81 15.45
CA PHE A 37 2.55 13.08 16.86
C PHE A 37 4.02 12.87 17.23
N VAL A 38 4.62 11.74 16.79
CA VAL A 38 6.06 11.47 16.95
C VAL A 38 6.88 12.58 16.29
N GLU A 39 6.51 13.01 15.09
CA GLU A 39 7.15 14.15 14.40
C GLU A 39 7.08 15.43 15.23
N ALA A 40 5.95 15.72 15.89
CA ALA A 40 5.80 16.89 16.74
C ALA A 40 6.63 16.81 18.04
N MET A 41 6.96 15.60 18.50
CA MET A 41 7.87 15.40 19.65
C MET A 41 9.34 15.53 19.28
N LEU A 42 9.69 15.36 18.00
CA LEU A 42 11.07 15.60 17.54
C LEU A 42 11.36 17.11 17.57
N PRO A 43 12.44 17.55 18.23
CA PRO A 43 12.78 18.97 18.32
C PRO A 43 13.46 19.45 17.03
N VAL A 44 12.88 19.15 15.86
CA VAL A 44 13.42 19.54 14.54
C VAL A 44 13.57 21.05 14.40
N GLN A 45 12.73 21.84 15.07
CA GLN A 45 12.80 23.30 15.09
C GLN A 45 14.03 23.83 15.85
N THR A 46 14.64 23.03 16.73
CA THR A 46 15.90 23.41 17.40
C THR A 46 17.14 23.15 16.54
N ILE A 47 17.07 22.20 15.61
CA ILE A 47 18.17 21.86 14.69
C ILE A 47 18.15 22.79 13.47
N LEU A 48 16.97 23.10 12.95
CA LEU A 48 16.74 24.06 11.87
C LEU A 48 15.68 25.07 12.36
N PRO A 49 16.06 26.30 12.76
CA PRO A 49 15.14 27.33 13.24
C PRO A 49 14.37 27.97 12.07
N ILE A 50 13.75 27.13 11.25
CA ILE A 50 12.94 27.53 10.11
C ILE A 50 11.49 27.40 10.54
N PRO A 51 10.77 28.52 10.67
CA PRO A 51 9.36 28.50 11.07
C PRO A 51 8.56 27.68 10.06
N GLY A 52 7.91 26.62 10.54
CA GLY A 52 7.09 25.73 9.72
C GLY A 52 7.83 24.57 9.06
N ALA A 53 9.14 24.39 9.26
CA ALA A 53 9.80 23.17 8.78
C ALA A 53 9.23 21.93 9.52
N LYS A 54 8.63 21.04 8.75
CA LYS A 54 8.11 19.74 9.18
C LYS A 54 8.71 18.65 8.28
N LEU A 55 8.92 17.48 8.85
CA LEU A 55 9.44 16.31 8.13
C LEU A 55 8.39 15.74 7.18
N GLY A 56 7.11 15.85 7.54
CA GLY A 56 6.00 15.31 6.76
C GLY A 56 5.83 13.80 6.93
N LEU A 57 6.21 13.23 8.08
CA LEU A 57 6.10 11.79 8.34
C LEU A 57 4.65 11.32 8.28
N ALA A 58 3.71 12.15 8.71
CA ALA A 58 2.28 11.87 8.59
C ALA A 58 1.79 11.73 7.12
N ASN A 59 2.60 12.11 6.12
CA ASN A 59 2.24 11.98 4.70
C ASN A 59 2.60 10.60 4.12
N VAL A 60 3.44 9.82 4.81
CA VAL A 60 3.76 8.42 4.46
C VAL A 60 2.47 7.62 4.25
N MET A 61 1.54 7.71 5.21
CA MET A 61 0.28 6.97 5.15
C MET A 61 -0.71 7.50 4.10
N ILE A 62 -0.62 8.78 3.71
CA ILE A 62 -1.43 9.31 2.60
C ILE A 62 -1.01 8.63 1.30
N LEU A 63 0.31 8.58 1.04
CA LEU A 63 0.82 7.96 -0.19
C LEU A 63 0.56 6.45 -0.21
N ALA A 64 0.74 5.75 0.92
CA ALA A 64 0.35 4.34 1.04
C ALA A 64 -1.15 4.14 0.79
N CYS A 65 -2.02 5.01 1.34
CA CYS A 65 -3.46 4.96 1.09
C CYS A 65 -3.78 5.15 -0.38
N LEU A 66 -3.15 6.14 -1.03
CA LEU A 66 -3.36 6.44 -2.44
C LEU A 66 -2.92 5.31 -3.36
N TYR A 67 -1.99 4.46 -2.90
CA TYR A 67 -1.53 3.29 -3.62
C TYR A 67 -2.54 2.14 -3.61
N PHE A 68 -3.15 1.87 -2.44
CA PHE A 68 -4.07 0.74 -2.23
C PHE A 68 -5.55 1.08 -2.41
N LEU A 69 -5.94 2.33 -2.17
CA LEU A 69 -7.33 2.79 -2.19
C LEU A 69 -7.53 3.92 -3.21
N ASN A 70 -8.78 4.33 -3.41
CA ASN A 70 -9.12 5.39 -4.34
C ASN A 70 -8.75 6.77 -3.79
N GLY A 71 -8.64 7.76 -4.67
CA GLY A 71 -8.40 9.15 -4.26
C GLY A 71 -9.42 9.68 -3.24
N ARG A 72 -10.69 9.25 -3.31
CA ARG A 72 -11.73 9.65 -2.34
C ARG A 72 -11.43 9.15 -0.91
N ASP A 73 -10.91 7.93 -0.82
CA ASP A 73 -10.56 7.29 0.46
C ASP A 73 -9.32 7.94 1.06
N ALA A 74 -8.31 8.24 0.22
CA ALA A 74 -7.12 8.99 0.62
C ALA A 74 -7.44 10.42 1.06
N LEU A 75 -8.39 11.11 0.39
CA LEU A 75 -8.87 12.42 0.82
C LEU A 75 -9.54 12.34 2.20
N THR A 76 -10.30 11.27 2.46
CA THR A 76 -10.93 11.03 3.76
C THR A 76 -9.88 10.87 4.85
N LEU A 77 -8.79 10.14 4.56
CA LEU A 77 -7.63 10.03 5.45
C LEU A 77 -6.99 11.41 5.72
N VAL A 78 -6.78 12.23 4.69
CA VAL A 78 -6.23 13.60 4.84
C VAL A 78 -7.07 14.41 5.80
N ILE A 79 -8.40 14.42 5.62
CA ILE A 79 -9.32 15.16 6.48
C ILE A 79 -9.27 14.62 7.91
N LEU A 80 -9.39 13.29 8.07
CA LEU A 80 -9.44 12.66 9.39
C LEU A 80 -8.14 12.89 10.17
N LYS A 81 -6.97 12.66 9.56
CA LYS A 81 -5.69 12.86 10.24
C LYS A 81 -5.48 14.32 10.65
N THR A 82 -5.87 15.27 9.80
CA THR A 82 -5.61 16.71 10.04
C THR A 82 -6.51 17.25 11.13
N LEU A 83 -7.78 16.81 11.17
CA LEU A 83 -8.68 17.09 12.28
C LEU A 83 -8.17 16.49 13.59
N LEU A 84 -7.83 15.20 13.62
CA LEU A 84 -7.34 14.54 14.83
C LEU A 84 -6.05 15.17 15.36
N MET A 85 -5.08 15.46 14.48
CA MET A 85 -3.83 16.13 14.88
C MET A 85 -4.07 17.54 15.44
N THR A 86 -5.03 18.28 14.87
CA THR A 86 -5.38 19.61 15.37
C THR A 86 -6.02 19.53 16.75
N LEU A 87 -6.94 18.58 16.95
CA LEU A 87 -7.58 18.38 18.25
C LEU A 87 -6.57 18.00 19.35
N MET A 88 -5.50 17.29 18.99
CA MET A 88 -4.47 16.86 19.94
C MET A 88 -3.45 17.96 20.26
N LEU A 89 -2.94 18.67 19.26
CA LEU A 89 -1.75 19.54 19.41
C LEU A 89 -1.97 21.01 18.99
N GLY A 90 -3.10 21.34 18.36
CA GLY A 90 -3.16 22.46 17.42
C GLY A 90 -4.05 23.64 17.79
N THR A 91 -3.75 24.76 17.16
CA THR A 91 -4.64 25.92 16.98
C THR A 91 -5.27 25.88 15.58
N PHE A 92 -6.23 26.77 15.30
CA PHE A 92 -6.83 26.88 13.97
C PHE A 92 -5.81 27.18 12.87
N SER A 93 -4.77 27.97 13.15
CA SER A 93 -3.69 28.24 12.19
C SER A 93 -2.87 26.96 11.89
N ALA A 94 -2.57 26.16 12.91
CA ALA A 94 -1.87 24.90 12.73
C ALA A 94 -2.67 23.89 11.91
N PHE A 95 -4.01 23.89 12.06
CA PHE A 95 -4.92 23.13 11.21
C PHE A 95 -4.79 23.56 9.75
N LEU A 96 -4.93 24.85 9.45
CA LEU A 96 -4.85 25.36 8.07
C LEU A 96 -3.53 24.98 7.40
N PHE A 97 -2.43 25.10 8.13
CA PHE A 97 -1.09 24.77 7.62
C PHE A 97 -1.00 23.28 7.23
N SER A 98 -1.43 22.41 8.14
CA SER A 98 -1.42 20.95 7.92
C SER A 98 -2.40 20.52 6.84
N PHE A 99 -3.60 21.12 6.82
CA PHE A 99 -4.68 20.79 5.90
C PHE A 99 -4.35 21.21 4.48
N LEU A 100 -4.01 22.47 4.23
CA LEU A 100 -3.67 22.95 2.88
C LEU A 100 -2.39 22.31 2.35
N GLY A 101 -1.39 22.10 3.21
CA GLY A 101 -0.20 21.33 2.83
C GLY A 101 -0.54 19.89 2.42
N SER A 102 -1.28 19.16 3.25
CA SER A 102 -1.67 17.78 2.95
C SER A 102 -2.58 17.69 1.73
N LEU A 103 -3.48 18.65 1.54
CA LEU A 103 -4.39 18.70 0.41
C LEU A 103 -3.65 18.96 -0.91
N PHE A 104 -2.72 19.93 -0.94
CA PHE A 104 -1.95 20.23 -2.14
C PHE A 104 -1.03 19.06 -2.51
N SER A 105 -0.38 18.45 -1.50
CA SER A 105 0.40 17.22 -1.67
C SER A 105 -0.45 16.08 -2.26
N PHE A 106 -1.63 15.83 -1.69
CA PHE A 106 -2.56 14.81 -2.18
C PHE A 106 -3.00 15.07 -3.63
N MET A 107 -3.36 16.31 -3.98
CA MET A 107 -3.76 16.68 -5.34
C MET A 107 -2.64 16.40 -6.35
N VAL A 108 -1.41 16.78 -6.04
CA VAL A 108 -0.26 16.59 -6.93
C VAL A 108 0.08 15.10 -7.07
N MET A 109 0.15 14.36 -5.96
CA MET A 109 0.37 12.91 -6.02
C MET A 109 -0.72 12.20 -6.81
N TYR A 110 -2.00 12.54 -6.58
CA TYR A 110 -3.13 11.97 -7.32
C TYR A 110 -3.06 12.27 -8.82
N ALA A 111 -2.70 13.50 -9.21
CA ALA A 111 -2.53 13.87 -10.61
C ALA A 111 -1.40 13.06 -11.28
N ILE A 112 -0.25 12.92 -10.62
CA ILE A 112 0.89 12.16 -11.15
C ILE A 112 0.52 10.68 -11.32
N LEU A 113 -0.12 10.08 -10.31
CA LEU A 113 -0.58 8.69 -10.40
C LEU A 113 -1.61 8.48 -11.51
N LYS A 114 -2.43 9.49 -11.83
CA LYS A 114 -3.42 9.41 -12.91
C LYS A 114 -2.79 9.51 -14.30
N ILE A 115 -1.68 10.26 -14.43
CA ILE A 115 -1.05 10.58 -15.72
C ILE A 115 0.02 9.56 -16.11
N GLY A 116 0.80 9.06 -15.15
CA GLY A 116 2.03 8.30 -15.46
C GLY A 116 2.30 7.15 -14.50
N ARG A 117 1.29 6.35 -14.14
CA ARG A 117 1.42 5.32 -13.11
C ARG A 117 2.53 4.30 -13.39
N ASP A 118 2.72 3.91 -14.64
CA ASP A 118 3.65 2.81 -15.00
C ASP A 118 5.10 3.28 -15.15
N ASN A 119 5.32 4.59 -15.32
CA ASN A 119 6.63 5.17 -15.59
C ASN A 119 7.21 5.96 -14.41
N VAL A 120 6.45 6.12 -13.33
CA VAL A 120 6.85 6.99 -12.21
C VAL A 120 7.08 6.17 -10.94
N SER A 121 8.30 6.26 -10.40
CA SER A 121 8.67 5.64 -9.14
C SER A 121 7.89 6.21 -7.96
N LEU A 122 7.50 5.36 -7.01
CA LEU A 122 6.90 5.74 -5.73
C LEU A 122 7.72 6.80 -4.98
N ILE A 123 9.05 6.73 -5.09
CA ILE A 123 9.96 7.69 -4.49
C ILE A 123 9.80 9.07 -5.15
N GLY A 124 9.70 9.12 -6.48
CA GLY A 124 9.50 10.38 -7.22
C GLY A 124 8.18 11.05 -6.87
N ILE A 125 7.09 10.26 -6.78
CA ILE A 125 5.78 10.76 -6.33
C ILE A 125 5.89 11.36 -4.92
N SER A 126 6.59 10.68 -4.01
CA SER A 126 6.81 11.15 -2.64
C SER A 126 7.61 12.46 -2.60
N VAL A 127 8.67 12.58 -3.40
CA VAL A 127 9.49 13.81 -3.51
C VAL A 127 8.66 15.00 -3.98
N VAL A 128 7.92 14.83 -5.07
CA VAL A 128 7.07 15.91 -5.60
C VAL A 128 5.91 16.21 -4.65
N GLY A 129 5.36 15.17 -4.00
CA GLY A 129 4.35 15.30 -2.96
C GLY A 129 4.86 16.07 -1.73
N GLY A 130 6.10 15.84 -1.30
CA GLY A 130 6.75 16.55 -0.20
C GLY A 130 7.00 18.03 -0.52
N ALA A 131 7.52 18.31 -1.72
CA ALA A 131 7.66 19.67 -2.23
C ALA A 131 6.32 20.41 -2.28
N ALA A 132 5.28 19.77 -2.83
CA ALA A 132 3.92 20.30 -2.86
C ALA A 132 3.36 20.52 -1.45
N HIS A 133 3.59 19.60 -0.51
CA HIS A 133 3.15 19.77 0.87
C HIS A 133 3.67 21.08 1.48
N ASN A 134 4.97 21.32 1.30
CA ASN A 134 5.63 22.50 1.82
C ASN A 134 5.11 23.79 1.15
N ALA A 135 4.87 23.76 -0.16
CA ALA A 135 4.27 24.88 -0.88
C ALA A 135 2.83 25.18 -0.39
N GLY A 136 2.00 24.16 -0.20
CA GLY A 136 0.63 24.32 0.32
C GLY A 136 0.60 24.83 1.76
N GLN A 137 1.52 24.33 2.60
CA GLN A 137 1.68 24.81 3.97
C GLN A 137 2.09 26.28 4.01
N LEU A 138 3.01 26.69 3.14
CA LEU A 138 3.49 28.07 3.07
C LEU A 138 2.42 29.01 2.51
N THR A 139 1.61 28.54 1.56
CA THR A 139 0.42 29.25 1.08
C THR A 139 -0.59 29.47 2.20
N ALA A 140 -0.79 28.49 3.09
CA ALA A 140 -1.62 28.66 4.27
C ALA A 140 -1.02 29.70 5.24
N ALA A 141 0.30 29.69 5.43
CA ALA A 141 1.00 30.68 6.24
C ALA A 141 0.83 32.09 5.69
N TYR A 142 0.89 32.26 4.37
CA TYR A 142 0.60 33.52 3.71
C TYR A 142 -0.83 34.01 3.99
N ILE A 143 -1.83 33.12 3.94
CA ILE A 143 -3.23 33.47 4.24
C ILE A 143 -3.40 33.92 5.70
N VAL A 144 -2.72 33.25 6.64
CA VAL A 144 -2.84 33.55 8.08
C VAL A 144 -2.07 34.80 8.50
N PHE A 145 -0.84 34.97 8.01
CA PHE A 145 0.04 36.07 8.41
C PHE A 145 -0.05 37.30 7.48
N GLY A 146 -0.62 37.16 6.29
CA GLY A 146 -0.81 38.25 5.33
C GLY A 146 0.48 38.80 4.71
N THR A 147 1.62 38.12 4.87
CA THR A 147 2.93 38.61 4.40
C THR A 147 3.55 37.68 3.36
N ALA A 148 3.90 38.25 2.21
CA ALA A 148 4.56 37.53 1.12
C ALA A 148 6.01 37.15 1.48
N ASN A 149 6.61 37.76 2.51
CA ASN A 149 7.97 37.46 2.96
C ASN A 149 8.15 36.00 3.41
N ILE A 150 7.05 35.30 3.68
CA ILE A 150 7.11 33.89 4.07
C ILE A 150 7.61 33.00 2.91
N PHE A 151 7.41 33.41 1.65
CA PHE A 151 7.91 32.68 0.48
C PHE A 151 9.43 32.67 0.35
N TYR A 152 10.17 33.53 1.06
CA TYR A 152 11.64 33.43 1.13
C TYR A 152 12.13 32.10 1.74
N TYR A 153 11.31 31.44 2.56
CA TYR A 153 11.65 30.12 3.10
C TYR A 153 11.41 28.98 2.09
N LEU A 154 10.68 29.23 1.00
CA LEU A 154 10.29 28.20 0.03
C LEU A 154 11.49 27.42 -0.55
N PRO A 155 12.62 28.03 -0.98
CA PRO A 155 13.74 27.28 -1.55
C PRO A 155 14.33 26.27 -0.56
N VAL A 156 14.46 26.68 0.71
CA VAL A 156 14.97 25.80 1.77
C VAL A 156 13.97 24.70 2.07
N LEU A 157 12.67 25.03 2.14
CA LEU A 157 11.61 24.05 2.32
C LEU A 157 11.52 23.07 1.13
N LEU A 158 11.83 23.47 -0.09
CA LEU A 158 11.86 22.56 -1.23
C LEU A 158 13.01 21.56 -1.09
N ILE A 159 14.20 22.02 -0.68
CA ILE A 159 15.35 21.14 -0.43
C ILE A 159 15.01 20.13 0.67
N THR A 160 14.43 20.57 1.79
CA THR A 160 14.02 19.65 2.86
C THR A 160 12.93 18.70 2.38
N GLY A 161 11.95 19.17 1.60
CA GLY A 161 10.90 18.36 1.01
C GLY A 161 11.40 17.28 0.05
N VAL A 162 12.48 17.55 -0.70
CA VAL A 162 13.15 16.54 -1.52
C VAL A 162 13.81 15.49 -0.64
N VAL A 163 14.60 15.92 0.34
CA VAL A 163 15.32 15.00 1.23
C VAL A 163 14.34 14.11 2.00
N THR A 164 13.35 14.71 2.68
CA THR A 164 12.33 13.96 3.42
C THR A 164 11.46 13.13 2.48
N GLY A 165 11.13 13.66 1.31
CA GLY A 165 10.38 12.95 0.28
C GLY A 165 11.06 11.65 -0.19
N ILE A 166 12.39 11.63 -0.30
CA ILE A 166 13.15 10.40 -0.59
C ILE A 166 12.97 9.38 0.54
N PHE A 167 13.20 9.78 1.79
CA PHE A 167 13.05 8.89 2.96
C PHE A 167 11.63 8.34 3.08
N ILE A 168 10.63 9.20 2.93
CA ILE A 168 9.21 8.83 2.95
C ILE A 168 8.91 7.87 1.81
N GLY A 169 9.42 8.13 0.60
CA GLY A 169 9.21 7.26 -0.56
C GLY A 169 9.75 5.86 -0.36
N ILE A 170 10.95 5.74 0.23
CA ILE A 170 11.55 4.46 0.61
C ILE A 170 10.69 3.76 1.68
N ALA A 171 10.28 4.48 2.72
CA ALA A 171 9.43 3.92 3.78
C ALA A 171 8.11 3.38 3.21
N VAL A 172 7.45 4.15 2.33
CA VAL A 172 6.21 3.70 1.68
C VAL A 172 6.44 2.47 0.81
N LYS A 173 7.56 2.38 0.08
CA LYS A 173 7.89 1.18 -0.71
C LYS A 173 7.91 -0.08 0.16
N TYR A 174 8.53 -0.02 1.34
CA TYR A 174 8.55 -1.14 2.28
C TYR A 174 7.18 -1.42 2.91
N ILE A 175 6.44 -0.38 3.30
CA ILE A 175 5.08 -0.52 3.85
C ILE A 175 4.17 -1.19 2.82
N VAL A 176 4.21 -0.74 1.57
CA VAL A 176 3.43 -1.33 0.47
C VAL A 176 3.80 -2.80 0.27
N ALA A 177 5.09 -3.14 0.24
CA ALA A 177 5.53 -4.52 0.09
C ALA A 177 5.12 -5.42 1.28
N ALA A 178 5.07 -4.87 2.49
CA ALA A 178 4.62 -5.60 3.68
C ALA A 178 3.09 -5.79 3.69
N LEU A 179 2.33 -4.73 3.36
CA LEU A 179 0.87 -4.77 3.34
C LEU A 179 0.32 -5.64 2.21
N ALA A 180 1.02 -5.72 1.07
CA ALA A 180 0.66 -6.60 -0.04
C ALA A 180 0.69 -8.09 0.32
N LYS A 181 1.35 -8.48 1.42
CA LYS A 181 1.37 -9.87 1.91
C LYS A 181 0.18 -10.21 2.81
N LEU A 182 -0.64 -9.21 3.18
CA LEU A 182 -1.76 -9.41 4.08
C LEU A 182 -3.03 -9.75 3.28
N PRO A 183 -3.78 -10.80 3.67
CA PRO A 183 -4.98 -11.23 2.96
C PRO A 183 -6.10 -10.18 2.97
N LEU A 184 -6.02 -9.21 3.89
CA LEU A 184 -6.95 -8.07 3.95
C LEU A 184 -6.79 -7.13 2.74
N PHE A 185 -5.59 -7.06 2.18
CA PHE A 185 -5.29 -6.22 1.03
C PHE A 185 -5.45 -6.95 -0.31
N ASP A 186 -5.72 -8.26 -0.34
CA ASP A 186 -5.99 -9.00 -1.57
C ASP A 186 -7.28 -8.53 -2.26
N SER A 187 -8.33 -8.23 -1.48
CA SER A 187 -9.61 -7.67 -1.99
C SER A 187 -9.48 -6.19 -2.41
N LEU A 188 -8.40 -5.54 -1.95
CA LEU A 188 -8.05 -4.16 -2.24
C LEU A 188 -6.80 -4.09 -3.13
N ALA A 189 -6.38 -5.25 -3.65
CA ALA A 189 -5.27 -5.39 -4.57
C ALA A 189 -5.54 -4.46 -5.76
N PRO A 190 -4.48 -3.82 -6.24
CA PRO A 190 -4.57 -2.43 -6.66
C PRO A 190 -5.58 -2.31 -7.80
N GLN A 191 -6.57 -1.42 -7.66
CA GLN A 191 -7.45 -0.99 -8.74
C GLN A 191 -6.72 -0.27 -9.88
N ILE A 192 -5.40 -0.39 -9.94
CA ILE A 192 -4.64 -0.12 -11.13
C ILE A 192 -3.48 -1.13 -11.19
N GLY A 193 -3.46 -1.92 -12.27
CA GLY A 193 -2.61 -3.10 -12.44
C GLY A 193 -1.14 -2.81 -12.15
N VAL A 194 -0.60 -3.50 -11.16
CA VAL A 194 0.85 -3.63 -10.98
C VAL A 194 1.11 -5.11 -11.15
N GLU A 195 1.62 -5.46 -12.33
CA GLU A 195 2.20 -6.76 -12.59
C GLU A 195 3.30 -6.95 -11.54
N HIS A 196 3.05 -7.85 -10.59
CA HIS A 196 4.13 -8.36 -9.76
C HIS A 196 5.08 -9.05 -10.74
N GLY A 197 6.25 -8.44 -10.93
CA GLY A 197 7.39 -9.11 -11.52
C GLY A 197 7.61 -10.42 -10.78
N LYS A 198 7.10 -11.50 -11.36
CA LYS A 198 7.44 -12.86 -11.02
C LYS A 198 8.91 -12.97 -11.36
N GLU A 199 9.75 -12.96 -10.33
CA GLU A 199 11.10 -13.45 -10.49
C GLU A 199 11.01 -14.85 -11.09
N THR A 200 11.58 -14.90 -12.27
CA THR A 200 11.68 -16.03 -13.17
C THR A 200 12.53 -17.09 -12.48
N SER A 201 11.94 -18.24 -12.16
CA SER A 201 12.70 -19.48 -12.14
C SER A 201 11.79 -20.61 -12.60
N ALA A 202 12.25 -21.27 -13.67
CA ALA A 202 11.63 -22.38 -14.38
C ALA A 202 10.32 -22.06 -15.11
N ASP A 203 10.43 -21.53 -16.34
CA ASP A 203 9.56 -21.89 -17.49
C ASP A 203 10.00 -21.17 -18.79
N SER A 204 11.32 -21.03 -19.02
CA SER A 204 11.87 -20.60 -20.30
C SER A 204 12.82 -21.65 -20.85
N ALA A 205 12.25 -22.78 -21.28
CA ALA A 205 12.96 -23.79 -22.06
C ALA A 205 12.09 -24.45 -23.15
N ALA A 206 10.84 -24.03 -23.35
CA ALA A 206 9.90 -24.75 -24.21
C ALA A 206 9.46 -24.02 -25.50
N ASN A 207 9.95 -22.81 -25.79
CA ASN A 207 9.37 -22.04 -26.91
C ASN A 207 10.35 -21.35 -27.86
N VAL A 208 11.59 -21.83 -27.98
CA VAL A 208 12.57 -21.33 -28.97
C VAL A 208 12.97 -22.38 -30.02
N THR A 209 12.53 -23.62 -29.91
CA THR A 209 12.94 -24.71 -30.83
C THR A 209 11.92 -25.04 -31.94
N ALA A 210 10.96 -24.15 -32.23
CA ALA A 210 9.93 -24.36 -33.25
C ALA A 210 10.11 -23.54 -34.54
N ALA A 211 11.21 -22.80 -34.67
CA ALA A 211 11.57 -22.11 -35.90
C ALA A 211 13.03 -22.41 -36.24
N VAL A 212 13.27 -22.87 -37.48
CA VAL A 212 14.56 -23.34 -38.04
C VAL A 212 14.81 -24.84 -37.88
N ALA A 213 14.25 -25.64 -38.80
CA ALA A 213 14.97 -26.72 -39.51
C ALA A 213 13.99 -27.54 -40.36
N GLY A 214 13.54 -26.97 -41.48
CA GLY A 214 13.13 -27.79 -42.62
C GLY A 214 14.37 -28.02 -43.47
N THR A 215 14.91 -29.25 -43.48
CA THR A 215 15.59 -29.93 -44.60
C THR A 215 16.28 -31.20 -44.10
N ALA A 216 16.13 -32.25 -44.90
CA ALA A 216 17.00 -33.43 -45.05
C ALA A 216 16.44 -34.77 -44.57
N ASN A 217 16.59 -35.70 -45.51
CA ASN A 217 16.09 -37.05 -45.64
C ASN A 217 16.86 -38.06 -44.75
N ASP A 218 16.23 -39.23 -44.63
CA ASP A 218 16.84 -40.57 -44.64
C ASP A 218 17.19 -41.32 -43.32
N VAL A 219 16.71 -42.58 -43.33
CA VAL A 219 17.07 -43.81 -42.60
C VAL A 219 16.64 -44.02 -41.14
N GLY A 220 15.77 -45.02 -40.96
CA GLY A 220 16.08 -46.16 -40.07
C GLY A 220 15.44 -46.23 -38.68
N ALA A 221 14.37 -47.05 -38.60
CA ALA A 221 14.05 -48.00 -37.52
C ALA A 221 14.45 -47.69 -36.05
N ALA A 222 13.45 -47.64 -35.16
CA ALA A 222 13.22 -48.67 -34.12
C ALA A 222 12.26 -48.20 -33.01
N HIS A 223 11.32 -49.10 -32.67
CA HIS A 223 10.75 -49.36 -31.34
C HIS A 223 10.24 -48.20 -30.44
N ALA A 224 8.91 -48.15 -30.26
CA ALA A 224 8.21 -48.38 -28.98
C ALA A 224 6.74 -47.90 -29.10
N SER A 225 5.82 -48.81 -29.39
CA SER A 225 4.78 -49.29 -28.46
C SER A 225 3.73 -48.27 -28.01
N SER A 226 2.58 -48.37 -28.69
CA SER A 226 1.20 -48.22 -28.19
C SER A 226 1.02 -48.13 -26.67
N ALA A 227 0.28 -47.10 -26.21
CA ALA A 227 -0.76 -47.18 -25.17
C ALA A 227 -1.34 -45.79 -24.85
N TYR A 228 -2.18 -45.25 -25.74
CA TYR A 228 -3.10 -44.15 -25.40
C TYR A 228 -4.53 -44.70 -25.45
N GLU A 229 -4.82 -45.63 -24.55
CA GLU A 229 -6.17 -46.15 -24.38
C GLU A 229 -6.36 -46.33 -22.88
N ASN A 230 -7.36 -45.64 -22.32
CA ASN A 230 -7.77 -45.58 -20.90
C ASN A 230 -7.18 -44.43 -20.06
N ALA A 231 -7.66 -43.21 -20.28
CA ALA A 231 -7.65 -42.17 -19.24
C ALA A 231 -9.04 -42.10 -18.58
N VAL A 232 -9.12 -42.50 -17.32
CA VAL A 232 -10.32 -42.52 -16.47
C VAL A 232 -10.51 -41.12 -15.85
N PHE A 233 -11.70 -40.53 -16.03
CA PHE A 233 -12.10 -39.31 -15.30
C PHE A 233 -12.46 -39.69 -13.86
N MET A 234 -11.73 -39.14 -12.88
CA MET A 234 -12.02 -39.31 -11.45
C MET A 234 -12.64 -38.04 -10.87
N GLU A 235 -13.94 -38.09 -10.59
CA GLU A 235 -14.68 -37.09 -9.83
C GLU A 235 -14.79 -37.58 -8.36
N ASN A 236 -14.58 -36.67 -7.39
CA ASN A 236 -14.41 -36.92 -5.93
C ASN A 236 -13.02 -37.39 -5.46
N ILE A 237 -12.01 -36.52 -5.57
CA ILE A 237 -10.72 -36.72 -4.90
C ILE A 237 -10.74 -36.02 -3.53
N HIS A 238 -10.80 -36.81 -2.45
CA HIS A 238 -10.46 -36.36 -1.10
C HIS A 238 -8.93 -36.32 -0.95
N PHE A 239 -8.37 -35.16 -0.62
CA PHE A 239 -6.94 -35.03 -0.31
C PHE A 239 -6.67 -35.60 1.09
N GLN A 240 -6.13 -36.81 1.13
CA GLN A 240 -5.57 -37.40 2.33
C GLN A 240 -4.11 -36.94 2.45
N TYR A 241 -3.81 -36.09 3.44
CA TYR A 241 -2.44 -35.62 3.68
C TYR A 241 -1.57 -36.81 4.12
N PRO A 242 -0.48 -37.14 3.41
CA PRO A 242 0.44 -38.17 3.84
C PRO A 242 1.27 -37.64 5.00
N HIS A 243 1.24 -38.41 6.09
CA HIS A 243 2.20 -38.48 7.18
C HIS A 243 3.53 -37.74 6.90
N ARG A 244 3.65 -36.50 7.39
CA ARG A 244 4.94 -35.84 7.64
C ARG A 244 4.98 -35.41 9.10
N SER A 245 6.07 -35.78 9.74
CA SER A 245 6.41 -35.67 11.15
C SER A 245 6.10 -34.27 11.72
N PRO A 246 5.51 -34.15 12.92
CA PRO A 246 5.37 -32.85 13.58
C PRO A 246 6.76 -32.28 13.88
N LEU A 247 7.01 -31.05 13.43
CA LEU A 247 8.24 -30.24 13.63
C LEU A 247 8.47 -29.81 15.09
N PHE A 248 7.75 -30.38 16.04
CA PHE A 248 7.89 -30.11 17.47
C PHE A 248 7.99 -31.43 18.25
N HIS A 249 9.16 -32.06 18.21
CA HIS A 249 9.55 -33.07 19.20
C HIS A 249 10.23 -32.32 20.36
N GLY A 250 9.62 -32.31 21.54
CA GLY A 250 10.31 -31.94 22.78
C GLY A 250 9.71 -30.86 23.68
N VAL A 251 8.55 -30.26 23.36
CA VAL A 251 7.86 -29.36 24.31
C VAL A 251 6.72 -30.10 25.00
N SER A 252 7.02 -30.76 26.11
CA SER A 252 6.01 -31.30 27.02
C SER A 252 5.49 -30.18 27.93
N LEU A 253 4.36 -29.57 27.57
CA LEU A 253 3.57 -28.81 28.53
C LEU A 253 2.88 -29.81 29.46
N GLN A 254 3.44 -29.98 30.65
CA GLN A 254 2.80 -30.69 31.75
C GLN A 254 1.67 -29.80 32.29
N VAL A 255 0.46 -29.96 31.74
CA VAL A 255 -0.75 -29.37 32.30
C VAL A 255 -1.33 -30.36 33.30
N PRO A 256 -1.35 -30.07 34.61
CA PRO A 256 -2.01 -30.91 35.60
C PRO A 256 -3.51 -30.98 35.27
N ARG A 257 -4.05 -32.20 35.13
CA ARG A 257 -5.50 -32.40 34.99
C ARG A 257 -6.16 -32.07 36.33
N GLY A 258 -7.01 -31.03 36.37
CA GLY A 258 -7.86 -30.80 37.53
C GLY A 258 -8.52 -29.43 37.71
N GLN A 259 -8.24 -28.42 36.89
CA GLN A 259 -8.79 -27.08 37.15
C GLN A 259 -9.61 -26.54 35.97
N TRP A 260 -10.89 -26.33 36.24
CA TRP A 260 -11.83 -25.64 35.35
C TRP A 260 -11.51 -24.15 35.36
N VAL A 261 -11.42 -23.53 34.18
CA VAL A 261 -11.62 -22.09 34.03
C VAL A 261 -12.75 -21.93 33.03
N SER A 262 -13.83 -21.35 33.52
CA SER A 262 -15.07 -21.04 32.80
C SER A 262 -14.83 -20.03 31.67
N VAL A 263 -15.67 -20.16 30.64
CA VAL A 263 -15.81 -19.35 29.42
C VAL A 263 -15.62 -17.85 29.65
#